data_AF-A0A484WXA0-F1
#
_entry.id   AF-A0A484WXA0-F1
#
_cell.length_a   1.000
_cell.length_b   1.000
_cell.length_c   1.000
_cell.angle_alpha   90.00
_cell.angle_beta   90.00
_cell.angle_gamma   90.00
#
_symmetry.space_group_name_H-M   'P 1'
#
loop_
_entity.id
_entity.type
_entity.pdbx_description
1 polymer ?
#
loop_
_entity_poly.entity_id
_entity_poly.type
_entity_poly.pdbx_seq_one_letter_code
_entity_poly.pdbx_strand_id
1 'polypeptide(L)'
;MVIYTSTPGRPFRLPSVYRLLTLLTLICGLAVIGFRKKPAGSNDYFNPALLDVDNPTAGKTDLSIYEKGPGQAPGKYQVAIYINNNKIDTRRRHFYAAKSGVGRDFASALF
;
A
#
# COMPACT_ATOMS: atom_id res chain seq x y z
N MET A 1 60.15 -52.44 -10.67
CA MET A 1 60.17 -50.97 -10.74
C MET A 1 59.55 -50.55 -12.06
N VAL A 2 58.27 -50.20 -12.06
CA VAL A 2 57.55 -49.69 -13.23
C VAL A 2 56.99 -48.33 -12.81
N ILE A 3 57.49 -47.27 -13.42
CA ILE A 3 57.19 -45.89 -13.03
C ILE A 3 55.98 -45.44 -13.85
N TYR A 4 54.82 -45.31 -13.22
CA TYR A 4 53.64 -44.71 -13.85
C TYR A 4 53.84 -43.19 -13.90
N THR A 5 54.16 -42.63 -15.06
CA THR A 5 54.19 -41.18 -15.27
C THR A 5 52.77 -40.68 -15.51
N SER A 6 52.08 -40.30 -14.42
CA SER A 6 50.82 -39.56 -14.53
C SER A 6 51.09 -38.23 -15.22
N THR A 7 50.58 -38.10 -16.44
CA THR A 7 50.63 -36.84 -17.20
C THR A 7 49.59 -35.90 -16.58
N PRO A 8 49.97 -34.69 -16.10
CA PRO A 8 49.00 -33.81 -15.48
C PRO A 8 47.99 -33.33 -16.53
N GLY A 9 46.72 -33.68 -16.31
CA GLY A 9 45.59 -33.27 -17.15
C GLY A 9 45.57 -31.75 -17.30
N ARG A 10 45.45 -31.28 -18.55
CA ARG A 10 45.34 -29.85 -18.85
C ARG A 10 44.06 -29.32 -18.16
N PRO A 11 44.10 -28.14 -17.53
CA PRO A 11 42.89 -27.56 -16.94
C PRO A 11 41.88 -27.29 -18.06
N PHE A 12 40.70 -27.91 -17.95
CA PHE A 12 39.58 -27.70 -18.85
C PHE A 12 39.16 -26.22 -18.80
N ARG A 13 39.67 -25.41 -19.73
CA ARG A 13 39.28 -24.01 -19.89
C ARG A 13 37.92 -23.97 -20.58
N LEU A 14 36.85 -23.79 -19.79
CA LEU A 14 35.50 -23.53 -20.29
C LEU A 14 35.55 -22.38 -21.32
N PRO A 15 34.94 -22.53 -22.51
CA PRO A 15 34.99 -21.52 -23.55
C PRO A 15 34.48 -20.16 -23.05
N SER A 16 35.15 -19.08 -23.44
CA SER A 16 34.87 -17.69 -22.99
C SER A 16 33.38 -17.30 -23.06
N VAL A 17 32.66 -17.86 -24.03
CA VAL A 17 31.22 -17.66 -24.23
C VAL A 17 30.35 -18.14 -23.05
N TYR A 18 30.73 -19.24 -22.37
CA TYR A 18 29.98 -19.74 -21.20
C TYR A 18 30.18 -18.84 -19.97
N ARG A 19 31.36 -18.20 -19.86
CA ARG A 19 31.61 -17.19 -18.83
C ARG A 19 30.79 -15.92 -19.07
N LEU A 20 30.64 -15.50 -20.33
CA LEU A 20 29.80 -14.36 -20.69
C LEU A 20 28.31 -14.66 -20.45
N LEU A 21 27.85 -15.87 -20.83
CA LEU A 21 26.46 -16.31 -20.62
C LEU A 21 26.11 -16.41 -19.14
N THR A 22 27.00 -16.95 -18.30
CA THR A 22 26.79 -17.03 -16.84
C THR A 22 26.77 -15.65 -16.17
N LEU A 23 27.56 -14.69 -16.68
CA LEU A 23 27.54 -13.32 -16.19
C LEU A 23 26.25 -12.59 -16.58
N LEU A 24 25.77 -12.82 -17.81
CA LEU A 24 24.50 -12.26 -18.30
C LEU A 24 23.29 -12.79 -17.51
N THR A 25 23.25 -14.10 -17.21
CA THR A 25 22.16 -14.67 -16.41
C THR A 25 22.18 -14.16 -14.98
N LEU A 26 23.36 -13.94 -14.40
CA LEU A 26 23.51 -13.37 -13.06
C LEU A 26 23.04 -11.90 -13.02
N ILE A 27 23.41 -11.09 -14.01
CA ILE A 27 22.93 -9.70 -14.14
C ILE A 27 21.40 -9.67 -14.30
N CYS A 28 20.85 -10.52 -15.15
CA CYS A 28 19.40 -10.61 -15.38
C CYS A 28 18.65 -11.01 -14.11
N GLY A 29 19.19 -11.98 -13.35
CA GLY A 29 18.63 -12.40 -12.06
C GLY A 29 18.65 -11.29 -11.01
N LEU A 30 19.75 -10.53 -10.90
CA LEU A 30 19.85 -9.39 -9.98
C LEU A 30 18.88 -8.25 -10.34
N ALA A 31 18.70 -7.98 -11.64
CA ALA A 31 17.76 -6.97 -12.11
C ALA A 31 16.32 -7.29 -11.68
N VAL A 32 15.87 -8.54 -11.82
CA VAL A 32 14.50 -8.98 -11.44
C VAL A 32 14.24 -8.81 -9.93
N ILE A 33 15.26 -8.92 -9.09
CA ILE A 33 15.15 -8.72 -7.64
C ILE A 33 15.08 -7.22 -7.31
N GLY A 34 15.85 -6.38 -8.00
CA GLY A 34 15.91 -4.93 -7.79
C GLY A 34 14.62 -4.18 -8.17
N PHE A 35 13.86 -4.67 -9.15
CA PHE A 35 12.62 -4.03 -9.61
C PHE A 35 11.36 -4.41 -8.82
N ARG A 36 11.50 -5.09 -7.67
CA ARG A 36 10.35 -5.32 -6.79
C ARG A 36 9.90 -3.98 -6.21
N LYS A 37 8.86 -3.39 -6.80
CA LYS A 37 8.11 -2.29 -6.19
C LYS A 37 7.66 -2.76 -4.82
N LYS A 38 8.26 -2.23 -3.75
CA LYS A 38 7.71 -2.41 -2.41
C LYS A 38 6.29 -1.84 -2.45
N PRO A 39 5.28 -2.53 -1.89
CA PRO A 39 4.00 -1.89 -1.70
C PRO A 39 4.28 -0.62 -0.89
N ALA A 40 4.03 0.53 -1.50
CA ALA A 40 4.08 1.82 -0.81
C ALA A 40 2.84 1.86 0.09
N GLY A 41 2.88 1.11 1.18
CA GLY A 41 1.97 1.27 2.30
C GLY A 41 2.38 2.55 3.01
N SER A 42 1.94 3.69 2.49
CA SER A 42 1.82 4.88 3.33
C SER A 42 0.78 4.50 4.37
N ASN A 43 1.21 4.18 5.58
CA ASN A 43 0.31 4.20 6.71
C ASN A 43 0.03 5.68 6.95
N ASP A 44 -1.03 6.19 6.34
CA ASP A 44 -1.40 7.60 6.42
C ASP A 44 -1.50 7.95 7.89
N TYR A 45 -0.63 8.85 8.35
CA TYR A 45 -0.52 9.24 9.76
C TYR A 45 -1.05 10.65 9.93
N PHE A 46 -1.99 10.81 10.85
CA PHE A 46 -2.55 12.11 11.16
C PHE A 46 -1.91 12.64 12.45
N ASN A 47 -1.17 13.75 12.36
CA ASN A 47 -0.55 14.35 13.53
C ASN A 47 -1.63 14.96 14.45
N PRO A 48 -1.88 14.42 15.66
CA PRO A 48 -2.91 14.92 16.57
C PRO A 48 -2.64 16.34 17.08
N ALA A 49 -1.37 16.79 17.06
CA ALA A 49 -0.99 18.14 17.51
C ALA A 49 -1.49 19.25 16.56
N LEU A 50 -2.00 18.90 15.37
CA LEU A 50 -2.64 19.82 14.44
C LEU A 50 -4.15 20.00 14.71
N LEU A 51 -4.70 19.29 15.70
CA LEU A 51 -6.09 19.42 16.10
C LEU A 51 -6.20 20.50 17.19
N ASP A 52 -6.99 21.55 16.95
CA ASP A 52 -7.37 22.47 18.02
C ASP A 52 -8.36 21.76 18.95
N VAL A 53 -7.88 21.35 20.13
CA VAL A 53 -8.66 20.59 21.15
C VAL A 53 -9.44 21.51 22.09
N ASP A 54 -9.51 22.81 21.78
CA ASP A 54 -10.13 23.82 22.65
C ASP A 54 -11.66 23.69 22.80
N ASN A 55 -12.27 22.73 22.09
CA ASN A 55 -13.66 22.35 22.29
C ASN A 55 -13.78 21.21 23.33
N PRO A 56 -14.22 21.47 24.57
CA PRO A 56 -14.40 20.44 25.60
C PRO A 56 -15.45 19.38 25.22
N THR A 57 -16.29 19.66 24.22
CA THR A 57 -17.28 18.72 23.67
C THR A 57 -16.69 17.75 22.64
N ALA A 58 -15.53 18.08 22.06
CA ALA A 58 -14.80 17.23 21.12
C ALA A 58 -13.91 16.25 21.89
N GLY A 59 -14.51 15.44 22.75
CA GLY A 59 -13.80 14.39 23.48
C GLY A 59 -13.04 13.49 22.50
N LYS A 60 -11.74 13.28 22.76
CA LYS A 60 -10.84 12.30 22.12
C LYS A 60 -11.38 11.76 20.78
N THR A 61 -11.40 12.61 19.75
CA THR A 61 -11.79 12.23 18.40
C THR A 61 -10.93 11.04 17.97
N ASP A 62 -11.56 9.94 17.56
CA ASP A 62 -10.83 8.80 17.02
C ASP A 62 -10.25 9.16 15.65
N LEU A 63 -8.94 9.45 15.63
CA LEU A 63 -8.24 9.91 14.44
C LEU A 63 -7.95 8.77 13.45
N SER A 64 -8.10 7.50 13.87
CA SER A 64 -7.83 6.34 13.01
C SER A 64 -8.75 6.28 11.79
N ILE A 65 -9.92 6.93 11.85
CA ILE A 65 -10.87 7.06 10.73
C ILE A 65 -10.27 7.91 9.58
N TYR A 66 -9.38 8.85 9.89
CA TYR A 66 -8.68 9.67 8.89
C TYR A 66 -7.43 8.99 8.33
N GLU A 67 -6.89 8.01 9.05
CA GLU A 67 -5.68 7.26 8.68
C GLU A 67 -5.98 6.00 7.87
N LYS A 68 -7.01 5.24 8.29
CA LYS A 68 -7.32 3.90 7.76
C LYS A 68 -8.72 3.79 7.19
N GLY A 69 -9.60 4.71 7.59
CA GLY A 69 -10.96 4.81 7.09
C GLY A 69 -11.04 5.60 5.79
N PRO A 70 -12.25 5.87 5.29
CA PRO A 70 -12.51 6.63 4.07
C PRO A 70 -12.24 8.14 4.22
N GLY A 71 -11.65 8.57 5.34
CA GLY A 71 -11.31 9.97 5.58
C GLY A 71 -12.49 10.85 6.02
N GLN A 72 -13.70 10.31 6.19
CA GLN A 72 -14.86 11.07 6.64
C GLN A 72 -15.47 10.46 7.89
N ALA A 73 -15.51 11.24 8.98
CA ALA A 73 -16.11 10.83 10.24
C ALA A 73 -17.65 10.80 10.16
N PRO A 74 -18.32 9.97 10.96
CA PRO A 74 -19.76 10.08 11.19
C PRO A 74 -20.14 11.43 11.80
N GLY A 75 -21.29 11.98 11.42
CA GLY A 75 -21.68 13.31 11.89
C GLY A 75 -22.85 13.94 11.13
N LYS A 76 -23.19 15.19 11.50
CA LYS A 76 -24.20 15.98 10.81
C LYS A 76 -23.54 16.79 9.70
N TYR A 77 -23.91 16.52 8.46
CA TYR A 77 -23.40 17.21 7.27
C TYR A 77 -24.54 17.88 6.52
N GLN A 78 -24.27 19.07 5.96
CA GLN A 78 -25.16 19.69 4.99
C GLN A 78 -24.84 19.12 3.60
N VAL A 79 -25.80 18.39 3.02
CA VAL A 79 -25.60 17.68 1.75
C VAL A 79 -26.66 18.09 0.74
N ALA A 80 -26.25 18.17 -0.53
CA ALA A 80 -27.17 18.33 -1.64
C ALA A 80 -27.72 16.96 -2.06
N ILE A 81 -29.03 16.87 -2.26
CA ILE A 81 -29.72 15.63 -2.61
C ILE A 81 -30.11 15.68 -4.07
N TYR A 82 -29.70 14.65 -4.81
CA TYR A 82 -30.00 14.48 -6.23
C TYR A 82 -30.86 13.23 -6.43
N ILE A 83 -31.92 13.33 -7.24
CA ILE A 83 -32.74 12.20 -7.69
C ILE A 83 -32.81 12.28 -9.21
N ASN A 84 -32.47 11.20 -9.92
CA ASN A 84 -32.40 11.15 -11.39
C ASN A 84 -31.57 12.32 -11.96
N ASN A 85 -30.39 12.56 -11.38
CA ASN A 85 -29.47 13.64 -11.76
C ASN A 85 -30.00 15.07 -11.52
N ASN A 86 -31.22 15.25 -11.01
CA ASN A 86 -31.78 16.56 -10.68
C ASN A 86 -31.56 16.89 -9.21
N LYS A 87 -31.07 18.10 -8.91
CA LYS A 87 -30.91 18.60 -7.54
C LYS A 87 -32.29 18.88 -6.95
N ILE A 88 -32.65 18.17 -5.89
CA ILE A 88 -33.96 18.26 -5.24
C ILE A 88 -33.91 19.15 -4.00
N ASP A 89 -32.84 19.07 -3.21
CA ASP A 89 -32.75 19.78 -1.93
C ASP A 89 -31.30 19.97 -1.45
N THR A 90 -31.08 20.79 -0.42
CA THR A 90 -29.84 20.87 0.35
C THR A 90 -30.18 20.96 1.83
N ARG A 91 -30.01 19.85 2.56
CA ARG A 91 -30.41 19.74 3.98
C ARG A 91 -29.35 19.07 4.84
N ARG A 92 -29.43 19.31 6.15
CA ARG A 92 -28.60 18.62 7.13
C ARG A 92 -29.06 17.18 7.29
N ARG A 93 -28.16 16.23 7.06
CA ARG A 93 -28.36 14.79 7.30
C ARG A 93 -27.32 14.29 8.28
N HIS A 94 -27.76 13.34 9.12
CA HIS A 94 -26.87 12.65 10.03
C HIS A 94 -26.37 11.37 9.37
N PHE A 95 -25.06 11.20 9.37
CA PHE A 95 -24.38 10.03 8.84
C PHE A 95 -23.82 9.20 9.99
N TYR A 96 -24.03 7.90 9.93
CA TYR A 96 -23.57 6.94 10.93
C TYR A 96 -22.41 6.12 10.37
N ALA A 97 -21.59 5.54 11.26
CA ALA A 97 -20.59 4.56 10.87
C ALA A 97 -21.29 3.27 10.40
N ALA A 98 -21.05 2.87 9.16
CA ALA A 98 -21.49 1.58 8.62
C ALA A 98 -20.27 0.70 8.36
N LYS A 99 -20.27 -0.50 8.96
CA LYS A 99 -19.30 -1.55 8.68
C LYS A 99 -19.66 -2.27 7.39
N SER A 100 -18.82 -2.17 6.37
CA SER A 100 -18.90 -3.05 5.21
C SER A 100 -18.37 -4.44 5.59
N GLY A 101 -18.92 -5.52 5.03
CA GLY A 101 -18.45 -6.90 5.30
C GLY A 101 -16.99 -7.17 4.93
N VAL A 102 -16.34 -6.22 4.24
CA VAL A 102 -14.92 -6.22 3.87
C VAL A 102 -14.06 -5.43 4.88
N GLY A 103 -14.60 -5.04 6.04
CA GLY A 103 -13.87 -4.32 7.09
C GLY A 103 -13.56 -2.86 6.77
N ARG A 104 -14.31 -2.26 5.84
CA ARG A 104 -14.21 -0.84 5.50
C ARG A 104 -15.39 -0.10 6.14
N ASP A 105 -15.09 0.85 7.02
CA ASP A 105 -16.09 1.64 7.73
C ASP A 105 -16.42 2.88 6.91
N PHE A 106 -17.68 3.11 6.55
CA PHE A 106 -18.09 4.30 5.76
C PHE A 106 -19.23 5.06 6.41
N ALA A 107 -19.31 6.36 6.13
CA ALA A 107 -20.43 7.19 6.53
C ALA A 107 -21.68 6.84 5.69
N SER A 108 -22.77 6.43 6.34
CA SER A 108 -24.05 6.12 5.68
C SER A 108 -25.18 6.99 6.24
N ALA A 109 -26.11 7.40 5.38
CA ALA A 109 -27.29 8.17 5.77
C ALA A 109 -28.58 7.39 5.47
N LEU A 110 -29.56 7.54 6.35
CA LEU A 110 -30.93 7.09 6.12
C LEU A 110 -31.67 8.19 5.34
N PHE A 111 -32.25 7.82 4.19
CA PHE A 111 -32.96 8.74 3.30
C PHE A 111 -34.43 8.87 3.66
#